data_AF-A0A7K2MGG6-F1
#
_entry.id   AF-A0A7K2MGG6-F1
#
_cell.length_a   1.000
_cell.length_b   1.000
_cell.length_c   1.000
_cell.angle_alpha   90.00
_cell.angle_beta   90.00
_cell.angle_gamma   90.00
#
_symmetry.space_group_name_H-M   'P 1'
#
loop_
_entity.id
_entity.type
_entity.pdbx_description
1 polymer ?
#
loop_
_entity_poly.entity_id
_entity_poly.type
_entity_poly.pdbx_seq_one_letter_code
_entity_poly.pdbx_strand_id
1 'polypeptide(L)' 'RAIAEDELAALGAMAGHGVPEASRLRRSLLLIAGAIGSVSALKPGLTEVRHAVELFGDPPRR' A
#
# COMPACT_ATOMS: atom_id res chain seq x y z
N ARG A 1 14.52 -1.09 7.98
CA ARG A 1 14.33 0.21 7.27
C ARG A 1 14.61 0.08 5.78
N ALA A 2 15.84 -0.23 5.33
CA ALA A 2 16.17 -0.38 3.90
C ALA A 2 15.22 -1.33 3.14
N ILE A 3 14.93 -2.52 3.67
CA ILE A 3 13.95 -3.46 3.08
C ILE A 3 12.57 -2.82 2.87
N ALA A 4 12.12 -1.97 3.80
CA ALA A 4 10.82 -1.30 3.68
C ALA A 4 10.85 -0.22 2.60
N GLU A 5 11.96 0.50 2.48
CA GLU A 5 12.15 1.56 1.48
C GLU A 5 12.25 0.95 0.06
N ASP A 6 12.98 -0.15 -0.10
CA ASP A 6 13.08 -0.89 -1.36
C ASP A 6 11.71 -1.45 -1.80
N GLU A 7 10.99 -2.08 -0.87
CA GLU A 7 9.65 -2.61 -1.14
C GLU A 7 8.66 -1.49 -1.46
N LEU A 8 8.78 -0.34 -0.80
CA LEU A 8 7.94 0.84 -1.09
C LEU A 8 8.22 1.40 -2.49
N ALA A 9 9.48 1.44 -2.92
CA ALA A 9 9.85 1.86 -4.28
C ALA A 9 9.28 0.90 -5.33
N ALA A 10 9.37 -0.42 -5.09
CA ALA A 10 8.79 -1.43 -5.97
C ALA A 10 7.25 -1.35 -6.03
N LEU A 11 6.60 -1.10 -4.90
CA LEU A 11 5.15 -0.89 -4.81
C LEU A 11 4.71 0.35 -5.59
N GLY A 12 5.45 1.46 -5.46
CA GLY A 12 5.22 2.71 -6.20
C GLY A 12 5.38 2.52 -7.70
N ALA A 13 6.42 1.80 -8.13
CA ALA A 13 6.59 1.41 -9.52
C ALA A 13 5.37 0.60 -9.99
N MET A 14 5.01 -0.50 -9.32
CA MET A 14 3.85 -1.31 -9.71
C MET A 14 2.56 -0.48 -9.87
N ALA A 15 2.26 0.38 -8.90
CA ALA A 15 1.06 1.22 -8.95
C ALA A 15 1.06 2.22 -10.11
N GLY A 16 2.23 2.65 -10.59
CA GLY A 16 2.37 3.54 -11.74
C GLY A 16 2.13 2.88 -13.10
N HIS A 17 2.18 1.55 -13.21
CA HIS A 17 2.09 0.84 -14.50
C HIS A 17 0.69 0.25 -14.78
N GLY A 18 -0.30 0.48 -13.91
CA GLY A 18 -1.66 0.00 -14.08
C GLY A 18 -2.33 -0.42 -12.78
N VAL A 19 -3.36 -1.26 -12.86
CA VAL A 19 -4.08 -1.76 -11.69
C VAL A 19 -3.20 -2.78 -10.95
N PRO A 20 -2.77 -2.50 -9.70
CA PRO A 20 -1.95 -3.44 -8.95
C PRO A 20 -2.73 -4.68 -8.54
N GLU A 21 -2.07 -5.84 -8.57
CA GLU A 21 -2.64 -7.09 -8.09
C GLU A 21 -2.88 -7.03 -6.57
N ALA A 22 -4.11 -7.26 -6.13
CA ALA A 22 -4.49 -7.13 -4.71
C ALA A 22 -3.71 -8.05 -3.77
N SER A 23 -3.39 -9.27 -4.22
CA SER A 23 -2.56 -10.24 -3.47
C SER A 23 -1.14 -9.72 -3.26
N ARG A 24 -0.54 -9.13 -4.29
CA ARG A 24 0.80 -8.53 -4.26
C ARG A 24 0.83 -7.28 -3.39
N LEU A 25 -0.15 -6.39 -3.54
CA LEU A 25 -0.30 -5.18 -2.72
C LEU A 25 -0.37 -5.53 -1.22
N ARG A 26 -1.20 -6.53 -0.85
CA ARG A 26 -1.30 -7.01 0.53
C ARG A 26 0.03 -7.53 1.06
N ARG A 27 0.77 -8.31 0.25
CA ARG A 27 2.09 -8.83 0.63
C ARG A 27 3.09 -7.70 0.87
N SER A 28 3.20 -6.74 -0.05
CA SER A 28 4.11 -5.59 0.07
C SER A 28 3.83 -4.78 1.32
N LEU A 29 2.56 -4.50 1.62
CA LEU A 29 2.16 -3.77 2.84
C LEU A 29 2.52 -4.52 4.13
N LEU A 30 2.37 -5.85 4.16
CA LEU A 30 2.76 -6.68 5.31
C LEU A 30 4.28 -6.68 5.51
N LEU A 31 5.06 -6.75 4.43
CA LEU A 31 6.53 -6.68 4.49
C LEU A 31 7.01 -5.33 5.01
N ILE A 32 6.44 -4.24 4.50
CA ILE A 32 6.72 -2.88 4.96
C ILE A 32 6.37 -2.75 6.45
N ALA A 33 5.18 -3.20 6.86
CA ALA A 33 4.75 -3.15 8.26
C ALA A 33 5.68 -3.92 9.21
N GLY A 34 6.08 -5.13 8.81
CA GLY A 34 7.03 -5.97 9.57
C GLY A 34 8.42 -5.35 9.66
N ALA A 35 8.90 -4.71 8.59
CA ALA A 35 10.23 -4.10 8.52
C ALA A 35 10.35 -2.75 9.25
N ILE A 36 9.22 -2.08 9.52
CA ILE A 36 9.16 -0.83 10.31
C ILE A 36 8.95 -1.12 11.81
N GLY A 37 8.49 -2.33 12.18
CA GLY A 37 8.30 -2.76 13.56
C GLY A 37 7.04 -2.22 14.24
N SER A 38 6.27 -1.36 13.57
CA SER A 38 4.97 -0.89 14.04
C SER A 38 4.01 -0.57 12.89
N VAL A 39 2.82 -1.17 12.94
CA VAL A 39 1.72 -0.90 12.00
C VAL A 39 1.19 0.52 12.13
N SER A 40 1.24 1.12 13.34
CA SER A 40 0.74 2.49 13.56
C SER A 40 1.52 3.54 12.77
N ALA A 41 2.78 3.26 12.43
CA ALA A 41 3.60 4.12 11.59
C ALA A 41 3.04 4.26 10.16
N LEU A 42 2.23 3.30 9.69
CA LEU A 42 1.59 3.34 8.37
C LEU A 42 0.28 4.14 8.35
N LYS A 43 -0.24 4.51 9.52
CA LYS A 43 -1.58 5.11 9.66
C LYS A 43 -1.75 6.41 8.85
N PRO A 44 -0.76 7.34 8.80
CA PRO A 44 -0.89 8.54 7.98
C PRO A 44 -1.01 8.20 6.49
N GLY A 45 -0.08 7.41 5.95
CA GLY A 45 -0.08 7.04 4.52
C GLY A 45 -1.31 6.22 4.10
N LEU A 46 -1.74 5.26 4.93
CA LEU A 46 -2.94 4.46 4.65
C LEU A 46 -4.24 5.27 4.75
N THR A 47 -4.25 6.38 5.50
CA THR A 47 -5.41 7.28 5.55
C THR A 47 -5.57 8.02 4.24
N GLU A 48 -4.48 8.52 3.64
CA GLU A 48 -4.51 9.13 2.31
C GLU A 48 -4.95 8.14 1.23
N VAL A 49 -4.44 6.91 1.27
CA VAL A 49 -4.87 5.86 0.33
C VAL A 49 -6.37 5.56 0.47
N ARG A 50 -6.88 5.45 1.71
CA ARG A 50 -8.31 5.24 1.95
C ARG A 50 -9.13 6.39 1.37
N HIS A 51 -8.73 7.63 1.61
CA HIS A 51 -9.41 8.80 1.09
C HIS A 51 -9.41 8.82 -0.44
N ALA A 52 -8.30 8.47 -1.08
CA ALA A 52 -8.24 8.32 -2.53
C ALA A 52 -9.17 7.21 -3.06
N VAL A 53 -9.27 6.06 -2.37
CA VAL A 53 -10.22 5.00 -2.72
C VAL A 53 -11.67 5.47 -2.56
N GLU A 54 -11.98 6.27 -1.54
CA GLU A 54 -13.32 6.84 -1.35
C GLU A 54 -13.69 7.84 -2.47
N LEU A 55 -12.71 8.58 -2.99
CA LEU A 55 -12.91 9.56 -4.07
C LEU A 55 -12.96 8.93 -5.47
N PHE A 56 -12.14 7.91 -5.71
CA PHE A 56 -11.89 7.39 -7.07
C PHE A 56 -12.20 5.90 -7.24
N GLY A 57 -12.46 5.16 -6.17
CA GLY A 57 -12.71 3.74 -6.20
C GLY A 57 -14.13 3.40 -6.66
N ASP A 58 -14.26 2.27 -7.36
CA ASP A 58 -15.58 1.72 -7.66
C ASP A 58 -16.32 1.37 -6.37
N PRO A 59 -17.64 1.57 -6.31
CA PRO A 59 -18.45 1.15 -5.17
C PRO A 59 -18.28 -0.36 -4.92
N PRO A 60 -18.27 -0.81 -3.66
CA PRO A 60 -18.08 -2.21 -3.33
C PRO A 60 -19.14 -3.05 -4.06
N ARG A 61 -18.67 -4.02 -4.86
CA ARG A 61 -19.54 -5.02 -5.48
C ARG A 61 -20.20 -5.82 -4.34
N ARG A 62 -21.52 -5.67 -4.21
CA ARG A 62 -22.35 -6.38 -3.24
C ARG A 62 -22.42 -7.87 -3.55
#